data_AF-A0A319C8I0-F1
#
_entry.id   AF-A0A319C8I0-F1
#
_cell.length_a   1.000
_cell.length_b   1.000
_cell.length_c   1.000
_cell.angle_alpha   90.00
_cell.angle_beta   90.00
_cell.angle_gamma   90.00
#
_symmetry.space_group_name_H-M   'P 1'
#
loop_
_entity.id
_entity.type
_entity.pdbx_description
1 polymer ?
#
loop_
_entity_poly.entity_id
_entity_poly.type
_entity_poly.pdbx_seq_one_letter_code
_entity_poly.pdbx_strand_id
1 'polypeptide(L)'
;MSVAIHYYSIYTCTSTPAPQIRSKASILRLHHLPLPPPHKSDRNFVGGNRSRSAVDEVPCVWIPAHQARFMKQNAKTKNQTGGDGKVSVKVRQFIAHEATDFQIGDAPKDDIIQVVKATANRRPAACRRFKAIMSRIPLAPLASLTQTRYVIHLTTGKRLVLFRLPTIEPPATSPAPKNEANGWSYYAMEAECPHAGGPMQDSSIDIEDSAYVASCPWHAYDFNVETGESSVGIKACTFPVDVRGAVEFGDQVMLEYPEDGVGLVKMEAVSEKMKLKTEVTGKRDDTSNETNGNNETAASPQEATETDAAFSGPAVYLDDKATVCEWCAHILNTSNPEHKIELTAHLFSTFTAREGTSDQMKIGDGSGVTLPAIPPRDGLVDIKPGQMPRAGRGGTQKSRIMMLHALANIEQWAIDLAIDICVRFAAFRTTATEPRGLPRAFFYDWLKVANDEAKHFSLLRTRLEEMGSYFGAIPVHHGLWESATLTGHDLRARISIIALVHEARGLDVNPMTIDKFRKAGDEESVQSLEIIHNDEITHVTTGHRWLTWICGQEQTDPVQVFRSNVQQYWVGALREPFNTEARMQAGLDERYYGNLVGYGKA
;
A
#
# COMPACT_ATOMS: atom_id res chain seq x y z
N MET A 1 24.12 15.70 34.98
CA MET A 1 25.28 14.88 34.58
C MET A 1 24.96 14.30 33.21
N SER A 2 25.58 14.83 32.16
CA SER A 2 25.28 14.42 30.78
C SER A 2 26.36 13.47 30.27
N VAL A 3 25.97 12.31 29.75
CA VAL A 3 26.86 11.41 29.00
C VAL A 3 26.42 11.45 27.54
N ALA A 4 27.20 12.12 26.71
CA ALA A 4 26.94 12.23 25.27
C ALA A 4 27.59 11.05 24.52
N ILE A 5 26.78 10.16 23.96
CA ILE A 5 27.25 9.06 23.11
C ILE A 5 27.42 9.59 21.68
N HIS A 6 28.66 9.70 21.22
CA HIS A 6 28.99 10.07 19.84
C HIS A 6 28.88 8.85 18.91
N TYR A 7 28.15 8.98 17.81
CA TYR A 7 28.26 8.07 16.66
C TYR A 7 29.05 8.73 15.54
N TYR A 8 30.05 8.01 15.02
CA TYR A 8 30.96 8.49 13.98
C TYR A 8 30.50 8.06 12.57
N SER A 9 30.57 9.00 11.63
CA SER A 9 30.68 8.77 10.18
C SER A 9 32.14 8.45 9.78
N ILE A 10 32.41 7.99 8.55
CA ILE A 10 33.71 7.80 7.79
C ILE A 10 33.61 6.55 6.88
N TYR A 11 34.12 6.43 5.64
CA TYR A 11 34.49 7.33 4.52
C TYR A 11 34.66 6.45 3.23
N THR A 12 34.85 7.05 2.05
CA THR A 12 35.58 6.42 0.92
C THR A 12 36.97 7.04 0.75
N CYS A 13 37.95 6.25 0.30
CA CYS A 13 39.36 6.62 0.26
C CYS A 13 39.89 6.67 -1.19
N THR A 14 40.67 7.71 -1.52
CA THR A 14 41.61 7.74 -2.65
C THR A 14 42.90 8.43 -2.22
N SER A 15 44.02 8.05 -2.84
CA SER A 15 45.36 8.19 -2.24
C SER A 15 46.30 9.16 -2.97
N THR A 16 47.03 9.96 -2.17
CA THR A 16 48.39 10.52 -2.41
C THR A 16 48.62 11.55 -3.54
N PRO A 17 49.67 12.40 -3.46
CA PRO A 17 50.21 13.09 -2.28
C PRO A 17 50.39 14.62 -2.49
N ALA A 18 50.67 15.38 -1.42
CA ALA A 18 50.95 16.82 -1.47
C ALA A 18 52.35 17.14 -2.07
N PRO A 19 52.64 18.41 -2.42
CA PRO A 19 53.39 19.21 -1.44
C PRO A 19 53.12 20.74 -1.37
N GLN A 20 53.52 21.28 -0.22
CA GLN A 20 54.04 22.64 0.05
C GLN A 20 53.14 23.90 0.07
N ILE A 21 52.99 24.36 1.31
CA ILE A 21 52.75 25.72 1.79
C ILE A 21 53.53 26.81 1.02
N ARG A 22 52.86 27.90 0.65
CA ARG A 22 53.44 29.25 0.75
C ARG A 22 52.39 30.34 0.93
N SER A 23 52.62 31.20 1.91
CA SER A 23 51.79 32.36 2.24
C SER A 23 51.99 33.51 1.25
N LYS A 24 50.96 34.35 1.09
CA LYS A 24 51.09 35.81 1.05
C LYS A 24 49.73 36.49 1.26
N ALA A 25 49.74 37.60 1.99
CA ALA A 25 48.57 38.39 2.33
C ALA A 25 48.50 39.68 1.49
N SER A 26 47.27 40.20 1.28
CA SER A 26 46.89 41.63 1.12
C SER A 26 45.34 41.68 1.13
N ILE A 27 44.59 42.50 1.89
CA ILE A 27 44.62 43.98 2.10
C ILE A 27 44.27 44.68 0.75
N LEU A 28 43.19 45.46 0.54
CA LEU A 28 42.23 46.19 1.39
C LEU A 28 40.92 46.57 0.63
N ARG A 29 39.86 46.96 1.38
CA ARG A 29 38.74 47.91 1.06
C ARG A 29 37.67 47.65 -0.04
N LEU A 30 36.44 47.42 0.45
CA LEU A 30 35.22 48.26 0.31
C LEU A 30 35.12 49.25 -0.87
N HIS A 31 34.06 49.15 -1.70
CA HIS A 31 32.82 49.99 -1.60
C HIS A 31 31.71 49.55 -2.59
N HIS A 32 30.54 50.22 -2.51
CA HIS A 32 29.22 49.87 -3.05
C HIS A 32 28.93 50.23 -4.55
N LEU A 33 27.88 49.57 -5.10
CA LEU A 33 27.00 49.97 -6.24
C LEU A 33 27.58 49.91 -7.69
N PRO A 34 26.75 49.90 -8.77
CA PRO A 34 25.40 49.33 -8.97
C PRO A 34 25.24 48.51 -10.29
N LEU A 35 24.01 48.07 -10.62
CA LEU A 35 23.60 47.36 -11.85
C LEU A 35 23.70 48.20 -13.15
N PRO A 36 23.92 47.57 -14.33
CA PRO A 36 23.64 48.15 -15.65
C PRO A 36 22.34 47.60 -16.32
N PRO A 37 21.76 48.32 -17.33
CA PRO A 37 20.39 48.12 -17.83
C PRO A 37 20.30 47.38 -19.20
N PRO A 38 19.09 47.12 -19.77
CA PRO A 38 18.92 46.20 -20.91
C PRO A 38 18.98 46.86 -22.30
N HIS A 39 19.28 46.05 -23.33
CA HIS A 39 19.19 46.44 -24.75
C HIS A 39 17.98 45.79 -25.46
N LYS A 40 17.43 46.50 -26.46
CA LYS A 40 16.28 46.10 -27.30
C LYS A 40 16.62 46.14 -28.80
N SER A 41 15.83 45.35 -29.56
CA SER A 41 15.47 45.47 -30.99
C SER A 41 16.60 45.30 -32.04
N ASP A 42 16.36 44.92 -33.32
CA ASP A 42 15.14 44.86 -34.17
C ASP A 42 15.13 43.57 -35.07
N ARG A 43 14.01 42.83 -35.21
CA ARG A 43 12.93 42.81 -36.25
C ARG A 43 13.16 42.04 -37.57
N ASN A 44 12.19 41.18 -37.90
CA ASN A 44 11.38 41.09 -39.15
C ASN A 44 10.49 39.81 -39.06
N PHE A 45 9.16 39.86 -38.77
CA PHE A 45 8.00 40.00 -39.70
C PHE A 45 8.09 39.11 -40.96
N VAL A 46 7.10 38.31 -41.39
CA VAL A 46 5.60 38.42 -41.41
C VAL A 46 4.99 37.02 -41.14
N GLY A 47 3.99 36.76 -40.26
CA GLY A 47 2.52 36.98 -40.36
C GLY A 47 1.77 35.65 -40.61
N GLY A 48 0.58 35.33 -40.07
CA GLY A 48 -0.28 36.02 -39.09
C GLY A 48 -1.47 35.17 -38.57
N ASN A 49 -2.08 35.64 -37.47
CA ASN A 49 -3.39 35.29 -36.85
C ASN A 49 -4.05 33.89 -37.02
N ARG A 50 -4.23 33.20 -35.89
CA ARG A 50 -5.55 33.14 -35.19
C ARG A 50 -5.40 32.78 -33.71
N SER A 51 -6.17 33.46 -32.86
CA SER A 51 -6.12 33.38 -31.40
C SER A 51 -6.93 32.21 -30.82
N ARG A 52 -6.39 31.59 -29.76
CA ARG A 52 -7.16 30.97 -28.68
C ARG A 52 -6.56 31.38 -27.35
N SER A 53 -7.41 31.78 -26.42
CA SER A 53 -7.05 32.21 -25.07
C SER A 53 -6.46 31.05 -24.27
N ALA A 54 -5.41 31.33 -23.49
CA ALA A 54 -5.06 30.50 -22.36
C ALA A 54 -6.24 30.50 -21.36
N VAL A 55 -6.49 29.35 -20.74
CA VAL A 55 -7.40 29.23 -19.60
C VAL A 55 -6.50 28.91 -18.41
N ASP A 56 -6.38 29.86 -17.48
CA ASP A 56 -5.62 29.63 -16.25
C ASP A 56 -6.29 28.52 -15.43
N GLU A 57 -5.52 27.53 -14.99
CA GLU A 57 -6.03 26.43 -14.17
C GLU A 57 -6.23 26.91 -12.73
N VAL A 58 -7.50 26.96 -12.30
CA VAL A 58 -7.86 27.30 -10.92
C VAL A 58 -7.71 26.06 -10.03
N PRO A 59 -7.00 26.12 -8.89
CA PRO A 59 -6.80 24.98 -8.01
C PRO A 59 -8.11 24.53 -7.34
N CYS A 60 -8.39 23.23 -7.39
CA CYS A 60 -9.55 22.63 -6.72
C CYS A 60 -9.36 22.63 -5.20
N VAL A 61 -10.35 23.14 -4.46
CA VAL A 61 -10.41 23.06 -2.99
C VAL A 61 -10.92 21.69 -2.57
N TRP A 62 -10.17 21.01 -1.70
CA TRP A 62 -10.46 19.65 -1.22
C TRP A 62 -11.32 19.67 0.05
N ILE A 63 -12.36 18.84 0.09
CA ILE A 63 -13.17 18.59 1.30
C ILE A 63 -13.06 17.10 1.65
N PRO A 64 -12.46 16.73 2.80
CA PRO A 64 -12.30 15.32 3.21
C PRO A 64 -13.64 14.57 3.33
N ALA A 65 -13.67 13.31 2.88
CA ALA A 65 -14.89 12.49 2.83
C ALA A 65 -15.62 12.35 4.18
N HIS A 66 -14.91 12.41 5.31
CA HIS A 66 -15.53 12.38 6.63
C HIS A 66 -16.43 13.61 6.91
N GLN A 67 -16.05 14.80 6.41
CA GLN A 67 -16.89 16.00 6.50
C GLN A 67 -18.15 15.86 5.65
N ALA A 68 -18.06 15.28 4.46
CA ALA A 68 -19.22 15.00 3.61
C ALA A 68 -20.21 14.01 4.26
N ARG A 69 -19.70 12.95 4.91
CA ARG A 69 -20.52 11.97 5.66
C ARG A 69 -21.18 12.62 6.89
N PHE A 70 -20.45 13.48 7.61
CA PHE A 70 -20.96 14.27 8.74
C PHE A 70 -22.03 15.31 8.32
N MET A 71 -21.87 15.95 7.16
CA MET A 71 -22.88 16.85 6.59
C MET A 71 -24.16 16.11 6.17
N LYS A 72 -24.05 14.91 5.56
CA LYS A 72 -25.22 14.06 5.23
C LYS A 72 -25.97 13.57 6.48
N GLN A 73 -25.27 13.18 7.55
CA GLN A 73 -25.91 12.79 8.81
C GLN A 73 -26.66 13.95 9.47
N ASN A 74 -26.05 15.14 9.55
CA ASN A 74 -26.70 16.34 10.10
C ASN A 74 -27.85 16.88 9.21
N ALA A 75 -27.86 16.56 7.91
CA ALA A 75 -28.98 16.83 7.02
C ALA A 75 -30.15 15.86 7.22
N LYS A 76 -29.90 14.56 7.43
CA LYS A 76 -30.95 13.57 7.71
C LYS A 76 -31.67 13.84 9.05
N THR A 77 -30.96 14.26 10.09
CA THR A 77 -31.57 14.62 11.40
C THR A 77 -32.47 15.85 11.35
N LYS A 78 -32.37 16.71 10.33
CA LYS A 78 -33.28 17.87 10.16
C LYS A 78 -34.70 17.51 9.69
N ASN A 79 -34.92 16.30 9.17
CA ASN A 79 -36.23 15.88 8.65
C ASN A 79 -37.09 15.10 9.67
N GLN A 80 -36.68 14.99 10.93
CA GLN A 80 -37.41 14.20 11.96
C GLN A 80 -37.83 14.98 13.22
N THR A 81 -37.59 16.29 13.29
CA THR A 81 -38.11 17.13 14.39
C THR A 81 -38.82 18.37 13.86
N GLY A 82 -40.14 18.29 13.76
CA GLY A 82 -40.99 19.48 13.62
C GLY A 82 -41.10 20.20 14.96
N GLY A 83 -40.68 21.47 15.00
CA GLY A 83 -40.73 22.30 16.20
C GLY A 83 -40.10 23.67 15.97
N ASP A 84 -40.82 24.73 16.31
CA ASP A 84 -40.46 26.11 15.96
C ASP A 84 -39.26 26.68 16.72
N GLY A 85 -38.48 27.52 16.03
CA GLY A 85 -37.86 28.71 16.61
C GLY A 85 -36.42 28.59 17.17
N LYS A 86 -35.55 29.48 16.68
CA LYS A 86 -34.23 29.87 17.25
C LYS A 86 -33.06 28.87 17.15
N VAL A 87 -32.63 28.55 15.93
CA VAL A 87 -31.20 28.22 15.65
C VAL A 87 -30.71 28.94 14.38
N SER A 88 -30.55 30.27 14.46
CA SER A 88 -30.28 31.12 13.28
C SER A 88 -29.25 32.24 13.50
N VAL A 89 -28.18 32.02 14.27
CA VAL A 89 -27.05 32.97 14.38
C VAL A 89 -25.67 32.31 14.24
N LYS A 90 -25.35 31.25 14.98
CA LYS A 90 -23.96 30.73 15.10
C LYS A 90 -23.34 30.09 13.85
N VAL A 91 -24.10 29.64 12.86
CA VAL A 91 -23.54 29.01 11.64
C VAL A 91 -23.07 30.03 10.60
N ARG A 92 -23.65 31.25 10.59
CA ARG A 92 -23.26 32.30 9.62
C ARG A 92 -21.91 32.96 9.95
N GLN A 93 -21.44 32.86 11.19
CA GLN A 93 -20.17 33.46 11.62
C GLN A 93 -18.93 32.64 11.26
N PHE A 94 -19.06 31.31 11.08
CA PHE A 94 -17.94 30.46 10.67
C PHE A 94 -17.56 30.65 9.20
N ILE A 95 -18.54 30.78 8.30
CA ILE A 95 -18.33 30.90 6.85
C ILE A 95 -17.68 32.26 6.47
N ALA A 96 -17.75 33.27 7.35
CA ALA A 96 -17.22 34.60 7.07
C ALA A 96 -15.73 34.78 7.40
N HIS A 97 -15.09 33.85 8.14
CA HIS A 97 -13.74 34.06 8.67
C HIS A 97 -12.60 33.39 7.88
N GLU A 98 -12.92 32.50 6.95
CA GLU A 98 -11.94 31.88 6.01
C GLU A 98 -11.92 32.56 4.62
N ALA A 99 -12.71 33.62 4.42
CA ALA A 99 -12.91 34.27 3.12
C ALA A 99 -12.20 35.63 2.97
N THR A 100 -11.24 35.95 3.85
CA THR A 100 -10.51 37.23 3.84
C THR A 100 -9.00 37.04 3.91
N ASP A 101 -8.42 36.45 2.85
CA ASP A 101 -7.03 36.72 2.45
C ASP A 101 -6.73 36.29 0.99
N PHE A 102 -7.58 36.72 0.05
CA PHE A 102 -7.24 36.68 -1.39
C PHE A 102 -7.88 37.86 -2.13
N GLN A 103 -7.07 38.78 -2.63
CA GLN A 103 -7.49 39.76 -3.64
C GLN A 103 -7.55 39.07 -5.00
N ILE A 104 -8.75 38.63 -5.40
CA ILE A 104 -9.06 38.25 -6.77
C ILE A 104 -10.04 39.31 -7.30
N GLY A 105 -9.71 39.91 -8.45
CA GLY A 105 -10.48 41.00 -9.04
C GLY A 105 -11.88 40.59 -9.51
N ASP A 106 -12.73 41.59 -9.75
CA ASP A 106 -14.16 41.45 -10.03
C ASP A 106 -14.49 40.48 -11.18
N ALA A 107 -14.99 39.29 -10.82
CA ALA A 107 -15.65 38.35 -11.73
C ALA A 107 -17.02 37.93 -11.15
N PRO A 108 -18.11 37.86 -11.95
CA PRO A 108 -19.44 37.53 -11.42
C PRO A 108 -19.53 36.12 -10.84
N LYS A 109 -20.15 36.00 -9.66
CA LYS A 109 -20.24 34.73 -8.89
C LYS A 109 -20.99 33.60 -9.60
N ASP A 110 -21.82 33.91 -10.58
CA ASP A 110 -22.64 32.92 -11.30
C ASP A 110 -21.82 32.08 -12.31
N ASP A 111 -20.73 32.62 -12.87
CA ASP A 111 -19.86 31.90 -13.80
C ASP A 111 -19.03 30.82 -13.08
N ILE A 112 -18.58 31.09 -11.85
CA ILE A 112 -17.80 30.14 -11.04
C ILE A 112 -18.62 28.88 -10.72
N ILE A 113 -19.93 29.03 -10.45
CA ILE A 113 -20.83 27.90 -10.18
C ILE A 113 -21.06 27.04 -11.43
N GLN A 114 -21.04 27.63 -12.64
CA GLN A 114 -21.08 26.87 -13.88
C GLN A 114 -19.76 26.11 -14.14
N VAL A 115 -18.61 26.77 -13.93
CA VAL A 115 -17.29 26.15 -14.16
C VAL A 115 -17.06 24.95 -13.23
N VAL A 116 -17.38 25.06 -11.94
CA VAL A 116 -17.25 23.94 -10.97
C VAL A 116 -18.16 22.75 -11.33
N LYS A 117 -19.40 23.03 -11.79
CA LYS A 117 -20.31 21.97 -12.29
C LYS A 117 -19.82 21.32 -13.60
N ALA A 118 -18.99 22.02 -14.38
CA ALA A 118 -18.40 21.53 -15.62
C ALA A 118 -17.09 20.75 -15.41
N THR A 119 -16.31 21.00 -14.35
CA THR A 119 -15.13 20.19 -13.99
C THR A 119 -15.49 18.89 -13.28
N ALA A 120 -16.43 18.92 -12.31
CA ALA A 120 -16.90 17.73 -11.60
C ALA A 120 -17.63 16.69 -12.49
N ASN A 121 -17.93 17.03 -13.75
CA ASN A 121 -18.60 16.15 -14.73
C ASN A 121 -17.68 15.63 -15.85
N ARG A 122 -16.35 15.85 -15.77
CA ARG A 122 -15.42 15.38 -16.81
C ARG A 122 -15.18 13.88 -16.72
N ARG A 123 -16.08 13.09 -17.32
CA ARG A 123 -15.87 11.66 -17.58
C ARG A 123 -14.54 11.43 -18.32
N PRO A 124 -13.75 10.40 -17.94
CA PRO A 124 -12.66 9.88 -18.76
C PRO A 124 -13.13 9.62 -20.20
N ALA A 125 -12.23 9.73 -21.18
CA ALA A 125 -12.60 9.56 -22.60
C ALA A 125 -13.31 8.22 -22.85
N ALA A 126 -12.80 7.14 -22.25
CA ALA A 126 -13.36 5.79 -22.29
C ALA A 126 -14.76 5.65 -21.62
N CYS A 127 -15.18 6.57 -20.75
CA CYS A 127 -16.48 6.53 -20.05
C CYS A 127 -17.57 7.39 -20.72
N ARG A 128 -17.26 8.00 -21.87
CA ARG A 128 -18.23 8.79 -22.64
C ARG A 128 -19.13 7.84 -23.44
N ARG A 129 -20.44 7.89 -23.20
CA ARG A 129 -21.47 7.31 -24.09
C ARG A 129 -21.49 8.07 -25.43
N PHE A 130 -20.49 7.82 -26.27
CA PHE A 130 -20.62 8.04 -27.70
C PHE A 130 -21.55 6.97 -28.29
N LYS A 131 -22.16 7.26 -29.44
CA LYS A 131 -22.76 6.22 -30.30
C LYS A 131 -21.64 5.47 -31.03
N ALA A 132 -20.75 4.85 -30.26
CA ALA A 132 -19.57 4.16 -30.74
C ALA A 132 -19.86 2.68 -30.98
N ILE A 133 -19.12 2.09 -31.90
CA ILE A 133 -19.03 0.63 -32.04
C ILE A 133 -18.35 0.11 -30.77
N MET A 134 -18.88 -0.98 -30.20
CA MET A 134 -18.29 -1.61 -29.03
C MET A 134 -17.55 -2.87 -29.48
N SER A 135 -16.23 -2.90 -29.26
CA SER A 135 -15.44 -4.11 -29.48
C SER A 135 -15.81 -5.16 -28.44
N ARG A 136 -16.05 -6.39 -28.88
CA ARG A 136 -16.24 -7.55 -28.01
C ARG A 136 -14.90 -8.26 -27.87
N ILE A 137 -14.26 -8.10 -26.73
CA ILE A 137 -12.94 -8.65 -26.43
C ILE A 137 -13.12 -10.02 -25.79
N PRO A 138 -12.65 -11.13 -26.39
CA PRO A 138 -12.62 -12.43 -25.74
C PRO A 138 -11.62 -12.43 -24.57
N LEU A 139 -12.05 -12.93 -23.42
CA LEU A 139 -11.20 -13.02 -22.22
C LEU A 139 -10.64 -14.44 -22.04
N ALA A 140 -11.48 -15.39 -21.64
CA ALA A 140 -11.13 -16.79 -21.42
C ALA A 140 -12.37 -17.69 -21.42
N PRO A 141 -12.21 -19.03 -21.52
CA PRO A 141 -13.31 -19.97 -21.33
C PRO A 141 -13.94 -19.84 -19.93
N LEU A 142 -15.26 -19.89 -19.83
CA LEU A 142 -15.99 -19.72 -18.57
C LEU A 142 -15.53 -20.73 -17.51
N ALA A 143 -15.28 -21.98 -17.91
CA ALA A 143 -14.79 -23.03 -17.02
C ALA A 143 -13.39 -22.77 -16.43
N SER A 144 -12.58 -21.88 -17.03
CA SER A 144 -11.26 -21.51 -16.50
C SER A 144 -11.31 -20.44 -15.40
N LEU A 145 -12.43 -19.72 -15.27
CA LEU A 145 -12.61 -18.66 -14.28
C LEU A 145 -12.97 -19.27 -12.91
N THR A 146 -11.94 -19.59 -12.14
CA THR A 146 -12.04 -20.22 -10.81
C THR A 146 -11.85 -19.24 -9.65
N GLN A 147 -11.00 -18.21 -9.81
CA GLN A 147 -10.76 -17.21 -8.77
C GLN A 147 -11.85 -16.13 -8.75
N THR A 148 -11.99 -15.43 -7.63
CA THR A 148 -12.95 -14.34 -7.45
C THR A 148 -12.60 -13.08 -8.24
N ARG A 149 -11.33 -12.91 -8.64
CA ARG A 149 -10.85 -11.71 -9.36
C ARG A 149 -9.75 -12.03 -10.38
N TYR A 150 -9.75 -11.26 -11.46
CA TYR A 150 -8.71 -11.27 -12.49
C TYR A 150 -8.35 -9.84 -12.92
N VAL A 151 -7.07 -9.56 -13.16
CA VAL A 151 -6.60 -8.35 -13.83
C VAL A 151 -6.53 -8.61 -15.33
N ILE A 152 -7.17 -7.75 -16.12
CA ILE A 152 -7.20 -7.79 -17.58
C ILE A 152 -6.27 -6.69 -18.11
N HIS A 153 -5.32 -7.05 -18.97
CA HIS A 153 -4.45 -6.11 -19.67
C HIS A 153 -4.88 -5.97 -21.13
N LEU A 154 -5.17 -4.74 -21.57
CA LEU A 154 -5.63 -4.45 -22.93
C LEU A 154 -4.50 -3.89 -23.81
N THR A 155 -4.63 -4.03 -25.14
CA THR A 155 -3.65 -3.51 -26.12
C THR A 155 -3.47 -2.00 -26.09
N THR A 156 -4.42 -1.26 -25.50
CA THR A 156 -4.34 0.19 -25.23
C THR A 156 -3.43 0.55 -24.06
N GLY A 157 -2.87 -0.44 -23.35
CA GLY A 157 -2.15 -0.27 -22.09
C GLY A 157 -3.06 -0.09 -20.88
N LYS A 158 -4.39 -0.08 -21.06
CA LYS A 158 -5.35 -0.01 -19.95
C LYS A 158 -5.47 -1.35 -19.22
N ARG A 159 -5.66 -1.26 -17.90
CA ARG A 159 -5.93 -2.38 -17.00
C ARG A 159 -7.36 -2.33 -16.47
N LEU A 160 -8.05 -3.46 -16.48
CA LEU A 160 -9.38 -3.64 -15.88
C LEU A 160 -9.31 -4.76 -14.83
N VAL A 161 -10.32 -4.83 -13.97
CA VAL A 161 -10.53 -5.92 -13.01
C VAL A 161 -11.86 -6.59 -13.33
N LEU A 162 -11.82 -7.90 -13.51
CA LEU A 162 -12.99 -8.76 -13.61
C LEU A 162 -13.26 -9.38 -12.24
N PHE A 163 -14.39 -9.03 -11.63
CA PHE A 163 -14.92 -9.68 -10.45
C PHE A 163 -15.83 -10.84 -10.85
N ARG A 164 -15.70 -11.96 -10.14
CA ARG A 164 -16.56 -13.14 -10.21
C ARG A 164 -17.14 -13.34 -8.81
N LEU A 165 -18.37 -12.87 -8.62
CA LEU A 165 -19.05 -12.79 -7.33
C LEU A 165 -20.26 -13.74 -7.31
N PRO A 166 -20.68 -14.28 -6.16
CA PRO A 166 -21.91 -15.06 -6.07
C PRO A 166 -23.12 -14.26 -6.57
N THR A 167 -24.12 -14.89 -7.17
CA THR A 167 -25.37 -14.18 -7.49
C THR A 167 -26.17 -13.90 -6.20
N ILE A 168 -26.52 -12.64 -5.94
CA ILE A 168 -27.13 -12.19 -4.67
C ILE A 168 -28.57 -12.72 -4.49
N GLU A 169 -29.35 -12.76 -5.57
CA GLU A 169 -30.73 -13.30 -5.60
C GLU A 169 -30.93 -14.11 -6.90
N PRO A 170 -31.66 -15.25 -6.89
CA PRO A 170 -31.94 -15.99 -8.11
C PRO A 170 -32.76 -15.13 -9.09
N PRO A 171 -32.51 -15.18 -10.41
CA PRO A 171 -33.06 -14.23 -11.36
C PRO A 171 -34.60 -14.29 -11.38
N ALA A 172 -35.23 -13.26 -10.81
CA ALA A 172 -36.69 -13.11 -10.76
C ALA A 172 -37.32 -12.85 -12.15
N THR A 173 -36.50 -12.65 -13.19
CA THR A 173 -36.91 -12.36 -14.57
C THR A 173 -36.26 -13.32 -15.54
N SER A 174 -37.06 -13.96 -16.39
CA SER A 174 -36.60 -14.70 -17.57
C SER A 174 -36.56 -13.77 -18.79
N PRO A 175 -35.47 -13.76 -19.60
CA PRO A 175 -34.23 -14.54 -19.47
C PRO A 175 -33.24 -13.92 -18.47
N ALA A 176 -32.32 -14.75 -17.97
CA ALA A 176 -31.27 -14.34 -17.04
C ALA A 176 -30.33 -13.24 -17.60
N PRO A 177 -29.73 -12.40 -16.73
CA PRO A 177 -28.77 -11.35 -17.10
C PRO A 177 -27.61 -11.84 -17.99
N LYS A 178 -27.05 -10.93 -18.78
CA LYS A 178 -25.94 -11.24 -19.70
C LYS A 178 -24.68 -11.74 -18.98
N ASN A 179 -24.48 -11.26 -17.77
CA ASN A 179 -23.30 -11.39 -16.96
C ASN A 179 -23.44 -12.46 -15.87
N GLU A 180 -24.44 -13.35 -15.96
CA GLU A 180 -24.70 -14.41 -14.99
C GLU A 180 -24.59 -15.80 -15.62
N ALA A 181 -23.86 -16.69 -14.96
CA ALA A 181 -23.81 -18.12 -15.28
C ALA A 181 -23.44 -18.96 -14.06
N ASN A 182 -24.06 -20.14 -13.92
CA ASN A 182 -23.73 -21.16 -12.92
C ASN A 182 -23.76 -20.66 -11.44
N GLY A 183 -24.61 -19.67 -11.12
CA GLY A 183 -24.71 -19.07 -9.79
C GLY A 183 -23.66 -17.99 -9.48
N TRP A 184 -22.96 -17.50 -10.52
CA TRP A 184 -21.97 -16.44 -10.42
C TRP A 184 -22.33 -15.28 -11.35
N SER A 185 -22.16 -14.06 -10.83
CA SER A 185 -22.30 -12.79 -11.52
C SER A 185 -20.91 -12.20 -11.80
N TYR A 186 -20.72 -11.71 -13.02
CA TYR A 186 -19.43 -11.22 -13.52
C TYR A 186 -19.50 -9.71 -13.77
N TYR A 187 -18.52 -8.95 -13.29
CA TYR A 187 -18.47 -7.50 -13.43
C TYR A 187 -17.08 -7.05 -13.81
N ALA A 188 -16.94 -6.13 -14.76
CA ALA A 188 -15.66 -5.54 -15.12
C ALA A 188 -15.64 -4.04 -14.82
N MET A 189 -14.58 -3.57 -14.17
CA MET A 189 -14.34 -2.13 -13.94
C MET A 189 -12.87 -1.77 -14.18
N GLU A 190 -12.53 -0.49 -14.22
CA GLU A 190 -11.14 -0.06 -14.30
C GLU A 190 -10.31 -0.54 -13.10
N ALA A 191 -9.06 -0.97 -13.34
CA ALA A 191 -8.19 -1.48 -12.29
C ALA A 191 -7.61 -0.39 -11.38
N GLU A 192 -7.78 0.88 -11.76
CA GLU A 192 -7.21 2.04 -11.10
C GLU A 192 -8.36 2.92 -10.62
N CYS A 193 -8.51 3.06 -9.30
CA CYS A 193 -9.58 3.83 -8.68
C CYS A 193 -9.57 5.29 -9.17
N PRO A 194 -10.71 5.84 -9.64
CA PRO A 194 -10.77 7.19 -10.22
C PRO A 194 -10.47 8.33 -9.23
N HIS A 195 -10.33 8.05 -7.93
CA HIS A 195 -9.86 9.01 -6.94
C HIS A 195 -8.36 9.32 -7.09
N ALA A 196 -7.51 8.30 -7.14
CA ALA A 196 -6.05 8.44 -7.01
C ALA A 196 -5.23 7.30 -7.68
N GLY A 197 -5.86 6.37 -8.39
CA GLY A 197 -5.18 5.26 -9.07
C GLY A 197 -5.12 3.94 -8.31
N GLY A 198 -5.68 3.86 -7.10
CA GLY A 198 -5.56 2.69 -6.23
C GLY A 198 -6.08 1.37 -6.82
N PRO A 199 -5.42 0.24 -6.55
CA PRO A 199 -5.66 -1.03 -7.24
C PRO A 199 -7.03 -1.62 -6.88
N MET A 200 -7.96 -1.60 -7.83
CA MET A 200 -9.30 -2.15 -7.61
C MET A 200 -9.30 -3.68 -7.55
N GLN A 201 -8.22 -4.36 -7.93
CA GLN A 201 -8.10 -5.80 -7.74
C GLN A 201 -8.02 -6.20 -6.26
N ASP A 202 -7.66 -5.27 -5.37
CA ASP A 202 -7.46 -5.50 -3.94
C ASP A 202 -8.56 -4.83 -3.08
N SER A 203 -9.66 -4.36 -3.70
CA SER A 203 -10.80 -3.73 -3.00
C SER A 203 -11.48 -4.66 -2.00
N SER A 204 -12.06 -4.16 -0.90
CA SER A 204 -13.10 -4.95 -0.20
C SER A 204 -14.35 -5.03 -1.08
N ILE A 205 -15.15 -6.09 -0.92
CA ILE A 205 -16.44 -6.24 -1.61
C ILE A 205 -17.52 -6.38 -0.54
N ASP A 206 -18.42 -5.40 -0.52
CA ASP A 206 -19.55 -5.32 0.39
C ASP A 206 -20.87 -5.44 -0.41
N ILE A 207 -21.97 -5.76 0.26
CA ILE A 207 -23.32 -5.78 -0.33
C ILE A 207 -24.14 -4.66 0.29
N GLU A 208 -24.54 -3.68 -0.52
CA GLU A 208 -25.44 -2.58 -0.13
C GLU A 208 -26.65 -2.56 -1.09
N ASP A 209 -27.87 -2.49 -0.56
CA ASP A 209 -29.12 -2.41 -1.33
C ASP A 209 -29.25 -3.46 -2.47
N SER A 210 -28.91 -4.73 -2.17
CA SER A 210 -28.83 -5.88 -3.11
C SER A 210 -27.85 -5.69 -4.29
N ALA A 211 -26.88 -4.77 -4.19
CA ALA A 211 -25.82 -4.58 -5.17
C ALA A 211 -24.42 -4.73 -4.53
N TYR A 212 -23.45 -5.15 -5.35
CA TYR A 212 -22.05 -5.23 -4.93
C TYR A 212 -21.36 -3.87 -4.99
N VAL A 213 -20.65 -3.54 -3.91
CA VAL A 213 -19.87 -2.31 -3.74
C VAL A 213 -18.41 -2.68 -3.51
N ALA A 214 -17.52 -2.21 -4.39
CA ALA A 214 -16.08 -2.32 -4.24
C ALA A 214 -15.51 -1.08 -3.54
N SER A 215 -14.90 -1.25 -2.37
CA SER A 215 -14.22 -0.15 -1.67
C SER A 215 -12.73 -0.12 -2.05
N CYS A 216 -12.28 0.98 -2.66
CA CYS A 216 -10.87 1.16 -3.04
C CYS A 216 -9.92 0.98 -1.84
N PRO A 217 -8.89 0.13 -1.92
CA PRO A 217 -8.07 -0.25 -0.76
C PRO A 217 -7.28 0.92 -0.16
N TRP A 218 -6.84 1.86 -0.98
CA TRP A 218 -6.04 3.02 -0.52
C TRP A 218 -6.84 3.99 0.36
N HIS A 219 -8.11 4.20 0.05
CA HIS A 219 -8.85 5.36 0.55
C HIS A 219 -10.28 5.04 1.05
N ALA A 220 -10.75 3.80 0.89
CA ALA A 220 -12.11 3.36 1.19
C ALA A 220 -13.21 4.17 0.48
N TYR A 221 -12.94 4.61 -0.75
CA TYR A 221 -13.98 5.13 -1.65
C TYR A 221 -14.78 3.95 -2.21
N ASP A 222 -16.09 3.98 -1.98
CA ASP A 222 -17.05 2.98 -2.41
C ASP A 222 -17.41 3.14 -3.90
N PHE A 223 -17.51 2.05 -4.64
CA PHE A 223 -17.95 2.04 -6.03
C PHE A 223 -18.86 0.83 -6.30
N ASN A 224 -20.10 1.07 -6.71
CA ASN A 224 -20.96 0.01 -7.23
C ASN A 224 -20.28 -0.66 -8.45
N VAL A 225 -20.09 -1.99 -8.43
CA VAL A 225 -19.28 -2.69 -9.46
C VAL A 225 -19.95 -2.78 -10.83
N GLU A 226 -21.27 -2.56 -10.91
CA GLU A 226 -22.03 -2.56 -12.16
C GLU A 226 -22.14 -1.15 -12.75
N THR A 227 -22.48 -0.16 -11.93
CA THR A 227 -22.76 1.21 -12.38
C THR A 227 -21.56 2.14 -12.27
N GLY A 228 -20.57 1.79 -11.45
CA GLY A 228 -19.40 2.60 -11.11
C GLY A 228 -19.69 3.76 -10.14
N GLU A 229 -20.91 3.88 -9.61
CA GLU A 229 -21.31 5.04 -8.80
C GLU A 229 -20.79 4.97 -7.35
N SER A 230 -20.40 6.13 -6.81
CA SER A 230 -19.86 6.29 -5.47
C SER A 230 -20.70 7.24 -4.62
N SER A 231 -20.85 6.95 -3.33
CA SER A 231 -21.59 7.73 -2.34
C SER A 231 -21.07 9.17 -2.18
N VAL A 232 -19.82 9.42 -2.58
CA VAL A 232 -19.13 10.72 -2.56
C VAL A 232 -19.18 11.48 -3.89
N GLY A 233 -19.73 10.89 -4.96
CA GLY A 233 -19.97 11.58 -6.24
C GLY A 233 -18.86 11.48 -7.31
N ILE A 234 -17.77 10.76 -7.05
CA ILE A 234 -16.88 10.28 -8.12
C ILE A 234 -17.49 9.03 -8.78
N LYS A 235 -17.03 8.66 -9.98
CA LYS A 235 -17.58 7.51 -10.73
C LYS A 235 -16.46 6.72 -11.41
N ALA A 236 -16.40 5.43 -11.15
CA ALA A 236 -15.51 4.49 -11.82
C ALA A 236 -16.05 4.09 -13.19
N CYS A 237 -15.15 3.74 -14.11
CA CYS A 237 -15.51 3.13 -15.39
C CYS A 237 -15.88 1.66 -15.19
N THR A 238 -17.12 1.28 -15.50
CA THR A 238 -17.56 -0.12 -15.59
C THR A 238 -17.81 -0.52 -17.04
N PHE A 239 -17.64 -1.81 -17.33
CA PHE A 239 -17.64 -2.39 -18.66
C PHE A 239 -18.55 -3.63 -18.69
N PRO A 240 -19.51 -3.75 -19.63
CA PRO A 240 -20.38 -4.92 -19.69
C PRO A 240 -19.61 -6.22 -19.93
N VAL A 241 -20.01 -7.28 -19.23
CA VAL A 241 -19.51 -8.64 -19.42
C VAL A 241 -20.66 -9.50 -19.94
N ASP A 242 -20.41 -10.30 -20.97
CA ASP A 242 -21.36 -11.26 -21.53
C ASP A 242 -20.79 -12.68 -21.41
N VAL A 243 -21.34 -13.47 -20.49
CA VAL A 243 -20.98 -14.87 -20.27
C VAL A 243 -21.90 -15.84 -21.02
N ARG A 244 -23.01 -15.36 -21.58
CA ARG A 244 -23.93 -16.17 -22.39
C ARG A 244 -23.36 -16.46 -23.79
N GLY A 245 -22.45 -15.59 -24.25
CA GLY A 245 -21.63 -15.80 -25.45
C GLY A 245 -20.82 -17.10 -25.46
N ALA A 246 -20.64 -17.75 -24.30
CA ALA A 246 -20.06 -19.09 -24.18
C ALA A 246 -20.73 -20.13 -25.09
N VAL A 247 -22.03 -20.01 -25.37
CA VAL A 247 -22.76 -20.98 -26.22
C VAL A 247 -22.65 -20.66 -27.73
N GLU A 248 -22.38 -19.41 -28.10
CA GLU A 248 -22.34 -18.95 -29.50
C GLU A 248 -20.92 -18.72 -30.06
N PHE A 249 -19.92 -18.47 -29.19
CA PHE A 249 -18.55 -18.08 -29.56
C PHE A 249 -17.46 -18.95 -28.89
N GLY A 250 -17.77 -20.19 -28.49
CA GLY A 250 -16.77 -21.19 -28.08
C GLY A 250 -16.34 -21.12 -26.61
N ASP A 251 -17.30 -21.16 -25.68
CA ASP A 251 -17.16 -21.10 -24.21
C ASP A 251 -16.56 -19.80 -23.64
N GLN A 252 -16.26 -18.79 -24.47
CA GLN A 252 -15.55 -17.60 -24.01
C GLN A 252 -16.43 -16.52 -23.37
N VAL A 253 -15.94 -15.99 -22.26
CA VAL A 253 -16.44 -14.78 -21.60
C VAL A 253 -16.00 -13.55 -22.41
N MET A 254 -16.97 -12.70 -22.75
CA MET A 254 -16.75 -11.53 -23.59
C MET A 254 -16.84 -10.24 -22.76
N LEU A 255 -15.91 -9.32 -22.99
CA LEU A 255 -15.92 -7.95 -22.46
C LEU A 255 -16.36 -6.97 -23.56
N GLU A 256 -17.32 -6.09 -23.30
CA GLU A 256 -17.71 -5.01 -24.22
C GLU A 256 -16.91 -3.74 -23.91
N TYR A 257 -16.07 -3.29 -24.86
CA TYR A 257 -15.17 -2.13 -24.69
C TYR A 257 -15.47 -1.03 -25.74
N PRO A 258 -15.49 0.27 -25.36
CA PRO A 258 -16.00 1.38 -26.19
C PRO A 258 -15.07 1.89 -27.31
N GLU A 259 -13.96 1.20 -27.60
CA GLU A 259 -12.98 1.58 -28.61
C GLU A 259 -12.74 0.41 -29.57
N ASP A 260 -12.57 0.71 -30.87
CA ASP A 260 -12.35 -0.30 -31.91
C ASP A 260 -10.88 -0.76 -31.98
N GLY A 261 -10.67 -2.05 -32.28
CA GLY A 261 -9.33 -2.64 -32.44
C GLY A 261 -8.61 -2.94 -31.12
N VAL A 262 -9.30 -2.85 -29.99
CA VAL A 262 -8.76 -3.21 -28.67
C VAL A 262 -8.85 -4.73 -28.47
N GLY A 263 -7.76 -5.33 -27.98
CA GLY A 263 -7.65 -6.76 -27.72
C GLY A 263 -7.08 -7.05 -26.33
N LEU A 264 -7.16 -8.33 -25.94
CA LEU A 264 -6.51 -8.85 -24.74
C LEU A 264 -5.00 -9.03 -24.97
N VAL A 265 -4.18 -8.55 -24.04
CA VAL A 265 -2.73 -8.83 -23.98
C VAL A 265 -2.46 -10.01 -23.05
N LYS A 266 -2.97 -9.94 -21.82
CA LYS A 266 -2.95 -11.02 -20.82
C LYS A 266 -4.08 -10.86 -19.82
N MET A 267 -4.45 -11.94 -19.15
CA MET A 267 -5.36 -11.91 -18.00
C MET A 267 -4.75 -12.75 -16.87
N GLU A 268 -4.70 -12.19 -15.67
CA GLU A 268 -3.98 -12.77 -14.53
C GLU A 268 -4.92 -12.92 -13.34
N ALA A 269 -4.90 -14.08 -12.70
CA ALA A 269 -5.70 -14.33 -11.51
C ALA A 269 -5.10 -13.59 -10.30
N VAL A 270 -5.93 -12.90 -9.52
CA VAL A 270 -5.49 -12.23 -8.29
C VAL A 270 -5.24 -13.31 -7.23
N SER A 271 -3.98 -13.52 -6.86
CA SER A 271 -3.57 -14.56 -5.92
C SER A 271 -3.31 -13.99 -4.53
N GLU A 272 -4.28 -14.16 -3.62
CA GLU A 272 -4.13 -13.89 -2.18
C GLU A 272 -3.35 -14.99 -1.42
N LYS A 273 -2.84 -16.02 -2.12
CA LYS A 273 -2.21 -17.19 -1.49
C LYS A 273 -0.81 -16.88 -0.94
N MET A 274 -0.65 -17.05 0.37
CA MET A 274 0.67 -17.19 1.00
C MET A 274 1.32 -18.52 0.65
N LYS A 275 2.65 -18.54 0.53
CA LYS A 275 3.43 -19.77 0.35
C LYS A 275 3.88 -20.33 1.72
N LEU A 276 2.92 -20.86 2.48
CA LEU A 276 3.19 -21.60 3.72
C LEU A 276 3.94 -22.91 3.43
N LYS A 277 4.81 -23.35 4.35
CA LYS A 277 5.32 -24.72 4.34
C LYS A 277 4.25 -25.66 4.90
N THR A 278 3.73 -26.55 4.07
CA THR A 278 2.93 -27.69 4.55
C THR A 278 3.82 -28.58 5.40
N GLU A 279 3.38 -28.94 6.62
CA GLU A 279 4.07 -29.99 7.38
C GLU A 279 4.15 -31.27 6.56
N VAL A 280 5.33 -31.90 6.54
CA VAL A 280 5.53 -33.21 5.89
C VAL A 280 4.94 -34.31 6.77
N THR A 281 3.61 -34.31 6.87
CA THR A 281 2.84 -35.43 7.40
C THR A 281 2.88 -36.55 6.37
N GLY A 282 3.90 -37.40 6.47
CA GLY A 282 4.10 -38.53 5.58
C GLY A 282 2.88 -39.47 5.64
N LYS A 283 2.01 -39.39 4.63
CA LYS A 283 1.07 -40.48 4.34
C LYS A 283 1.88 -41.72 3.99
N ARG A 284 1.99 -42.63 4.96
CA ARG A 284 2.28 -44.03 4.67
C ARG A 284 1.10 -44.54 3.84
N ASP A 285 1.38 -44.87 2.60
CA ASP A 285 0.40 -45.50 1.72
C ASP A 285 0.34 -46.98 2.11
N ASP A 286 -0.64 -47.35 2.94
CA ASP A 286 -0.88 -48.74 3.36
C ASP A 286 -1.43 -49.54 2.17
N THR A 287 -0.53 -50.00 1.30
CA THR A 287 -0.81 -51.07 0.34
C THR A 287 0.11 -52.26 0.60
N SER A 288 -0.43 -53.23 1.32
CA SER A 288 0.17 -54.54 1.51
C SER A 288 0.30 -55.30 0.18
N ASN A 289 1.51 -55.68 -0.20
CA ASN A 289 1.71 -57.00 -0.79
C ASN A 289 3.15 -57.49 -0.61
N GLU A 290 3.29 -58.77 -0.26
CA GLU A 290 4.58 -59.44 -0.05
C GLU A 290 5.21 -59.87 -1.39
N THR A 291 6.54 -59.83 -1.52
CA THR A 291 7.36 -61.04 -1.83
C THR A 291 8.87 -60.78 -1.85
N ASN A 292 9.64 -61.84 -1.55
CA ASN A 292 11.10 -61.90 -1.36
C ASN A 292 11.97 -61.50 -2.57
N GLY A 293 13.22 -61.07 -2.30
CA GLY A 293 14.33 -61.19 -3.26
C GLY A 293 15.63 -60.47 -2.86
N ASN A 294 16.66 -61.21 -2.45
CA ASN A 294 18.01 -60.68 -2.12
C ASN A 294 18.73 -60.11 -3.37
N ASN A 295 19.48 -58.99 -3.27
CA ASN A 295 20.95 -59.00 -3.06
C ASN A 295 21.63 -57.60 -3.08
N GLU A 296 22.87 -57.59 -2.57
CA GLU A 296 23.86 -56.50 -2.46
C GLU A 296 24.15 -55.75 -3.79
N THR A 297 24.43 -54.44 -3.84
CA THR A 297 25.72 -53.84 -3.44
C THR A 297 25.75 -52.28 -3.53
N ALA A 298 26.42 -51.67 -2.54
CA ALA A 298 27.14 -50.38 -2.52
C ALA A 298 26.81 -49.18 -3.46
N ALA A 299 26.43 -48.04 -2.86
CA ALA A 299 27.23 -46.80 -2.86
C ALA A 299 26.68 -45.78 -1.84
N SER A 300 27.55 -45.17 -1.01
CA SER A 300 27.19 -44.14 -0.02
C SER A 300 27.54 -42.74 -0.53
N PRO A 301 26.67 -41.76 -0.27
CA PRO A 301 27.11 -40.40 0.04
C PRO A 301 26.55 -39.92 1.38
N GLN A 302 27.45 -39.85 2.36
CA GLN A 302 27.60 -38.83 3.43
C GLN A 302 26.36 -38.28 4.14
N GLU A 303 26.41 -38.42 5.47
CA GLU A 303 25.48 -37.92 6.48
C GLU A 303 25.06 -36.46 6.26
N ALA A 304 23.76 -36.24 6.07
CA ALA A 304 23.13 -34.97 6.41
C ALA A 304 23.08 -34.86 7.94
N THR A 305 23.69 -33.81 8.49
CA THR A 305 23.81 -33.60 9.94
C THR A 305 22.45 -33.38 10.60
N GLU A 306 22.25 -34.00 11.77
CA GLU A 306 20.98 -34.07 12.52
C GLU A 306 20.50 -32.75 13.17
N THR A 307 20.68 -31.59 12.53
CA THR A 307 20.37 -30.27 13.11
C THR A 307 18.99 -29.72 12.76
N ASP A 308 18.36 -30.19 11.69
CA ASP A 308 17.16 -29.53 11.13
C ASP A 308 15.82 -30.04 11.70
N ALA A 309 15.84 -31.12 12.47
CA ALA A 309 14.62 -31.79 12.98
C ALA A 309 14.14 -31.32 14.37
N ALA A 310 14.86 -30.41 15.04
CA ALA A 310 14.66 -30.14 16.47
C ALA A 310 13.65 -29.03 16.83
N PHE A 311 13.13 -28.27 15.85
CA PHE A 311 12.37 -27.02 16.10
C PHE A 311 10.94 -26.98 15.50
N SER A 312 10.42 -28.11 15.04
CA SER A 312 9.15 -28.19 14.27
C SER A 312 8.03 -28.91 15.04
N GLY A 313 7.53 -28.31 16.13
CA GLY A 313 6.16 -28.56 16.59
C GLY A 313 5.18 -27.65 15.84
N PRO A 314 3.88 -27.99 15.74
CA PRO A 314 2.92 -27.16 15.01
C PRO A 314 2.75 -25.77 15.65
N ALA A 315 2.30 -24.80 14.86
CA ALA A 315 1.94 -23.48 15.38
C ALA A 315 0.88 -23.60 16.48
N VAL A 316 1.10 -22.93 17.61
CA VAL A 316 0.14 -22.92 18.73
C VAL A 316 -0.87 -21.82 18.49
N TYR A 317 -2.15 -22.17 18.36
CA TYR A 317 -3.25 -21.23 18.21
C TYR A 317 -3.79 -20.81 19.59
N LEU A 318 -4.26 -19.56 19.73
CA LEU A 318 -5.01 -19.12 20.90
C LEU A 318 -6.48 -19.58 20.81
N ASP A 319 -7.24 -19.36 21.88
CA ASP A 319 -8.67 -19.70 21.91
C ASP A 319 -9.53 -18.74 21.06
N ASP A 320 -10.71 -19.22 20.66
CA ASP A 320 -11.69 -18.49 19.84
C ASP A 320 -12.19 -17.16 20.42
N LYS A 321 -11.95 -16.88 21.70
CA LYS A 321 -12.38 -15.65 22.40
C LYS A 321 -11.22 -14.70 22.71
N ALA A 322 -9.98 -15.09 22.38
CA ALA A 322 -8.81 -14.26 22.53
C ALA A 322 -8.96 -12.94 21.74
N THR A 323 -8.58 -11.85 22.40
CA THR A 323 -8.62 -10.50 21.83
C THR A 323 -7.55 -10.30 20.75
N VAL A 324 -7.71 -9.27 19.92
CA VAL A 324 -6.70 -8.87 18.95
C VAL A 324 -5.36 -8.58 19.64
N CYS A 325 -5.36 -7.94 20.82
CA CYS A 325 -4.14 -7.69 21.60
C CYS A 325 -3.44 -8.98 22.05
N GLU A 326 -4.18 -10.01 22.47
CA GLU A 326 -3.62 -11.31 22.87
C GLU A 326 -3.00 -12.03 21.67
N TRP A 327 -3.70 -12.06 20.53
CA TRP A 327 -3.16 -12.59 19.28
C TRP A 327 -1.92 -11.83 18.80
N CYS A 328 -1.94 -10.49 18.80
CA CYS A 328 -0.78 -9.68 18.43
C CYS A 328 0.43 -9.93 19.35
N ALA A 329 0.23 -10.00 20.66
CA ALA A 329 1.30 -10.33 21.60
C ALA A 329 1.86 -11.74 21.38
N HIS A 330 1.00 -12.72 21.09
CA HIS A 330 1.40 -14.10 20.78
C HIS A 330 2.23 -14.20 19.49
N ILE A 331 1.82 -13.50 18.43
CA ILE A 331 2.57 -13.39 17.16
C ILE A 331 3.94 -12.73 17.39
N LEU A 332 4.00 -11.65 18.18
CA LEU A 332 5.27 -10.97 18.50
C LEU A 332 6.23 -11.86 19.28
N ASN A 333 5.73 -12.69 20.21
CA ASN A 333 6.54 -13.65 20.98
C ASN A 333 6.87 -14.93 20.20
N THR A 334 6.24 -15.17 19.04
CA THR A 334 6.57 -16.32 18.17
C THR A 334 7.92 -16.10 17.50
N SER A 335 8.85 -17.04 17.70
CA SER A 335 10.24 -16.99 17.23
C SER A 335 10.46 -17.66 15.86
N ASN A 336 9.62 -18.64 15.52
CA ASN A 336 9.67 -19.37 14.26
C ASN A 336 9.06 -18.54 13.11
N PRO A 337 9.76 -18.36 11.97
CA PRO A 337 9.26 -17.62 10.81
C PRO A 337 7.93 -18.12 10.25
N GLU A 338 7.76 -19.43 10.06
CA GLU A 338 6.58 -20.02 9.41
C GLU A 338 5.35 -19.86 10.29
N HIS A 339 5.48 -20.16 11.59
CA HIS A 339 4.39 -19.96 12.55
C HIS A 339 3.97 -18.50 12.61
N LYS A 340 4.92 -17.55 12.47
CA LYS A 340 4.60 -16.12 12.43
C LYS A 340 3.76 -15.75 11.20
N ILE A 341 4.05 -16.29 10.02
CA ILE A 341 3.23 -16.12 8.82
C ILE A 341 1.82 -16.69 9.07
N GLU A 342 1.76 -17.95 9.52
CA GLU A 342 0.53 -18.72 9.72
C GLU A 342 -0.42 -18.05 10.73
N LEU A 343 0.09 -17.68 11.91
CA LEU A 343 -0.69 -17.03 12.96
C LEU A 343 -1.13 -15.61 12.56
N THR A 344 -0.33 -14.89 11.78
CA THR A 344 -0.70 -13.56 11.24
C THR A 344 -1.84 -13.67 10.24
N ALA A 345 -1.74 -14.61 9.29
CA ALA A 345 -2.80 -14.88 8.32
C ALA A 345 -4.10 -15.35 9.00
N HIS A 346 -3.99 -16.21 10.01
CA HIS A 346 -5.13 -16.65 10.79
C HIS A 346 -5.81 -15.51 11.56
N LEU A 347 -5.04 -14.63 12.20
CA LEU A 347 -5.57 -13.44 12.88
C LEU A 347 -6.31 -12.52 11.90
N PHE A 348 -5.71 -12.17 10.76
CA PHE A 348 -6.34 -11.28 9.79
C PHE A 348 -7.61 -11.88 9.18
N SER A 349 -7.58 -13.16 8.82
CA SER A 349 -8.74 -13.90 8.32
C SER A 349 -9.87 -13.95 9.34
N THR A 350 -9.58 -14.33 10.59
CA THR A 350 -10.58 -14.43 11.66
C THR A 350 -11.16 -13.06 12.03
N PHE A 351 -10.32 -12.03 12.11
CA PHE A 351 -10.75 -10.65 12.36
C PHE A 351 -11.70 -10.17 11.28
N THR A 352 -11.33 -10.34 10.00
CA THR A 352 -12.14 -9.93 8.86
C THR A 352 -13.46 -10.69 8.78
N ALA A 353 -13.43 -12.02 8.93
CA ALA A 353 -14.62 -12.87 8.82
C ALA A 353 -15.66 -12.64 9.93
N ARG A 354 -15.22 -12.18 11.12
CA ARG A 354 -16.13 -11.86 12.24
C ARG A 354 -16.52 -10.38 12.29
N GLU A 355 -15.93 -9.51 11.47
CA GLU A 355 -16.22 -8.08 11.50
C GLU A 355 -17.66 -7.78 11.05
N GLY A 356 -18.36 -6.92 11.78
CA GLY A 356 -19.79 -6.63 11.53
C GLY A 356 -20.77 -7.73 11.96
N THR A 357 -20.29 -8.90 12.43
CA THR A 357 -21.13 -9.98 12.96
C THR A 357 -21.44 -9.80 14.45
N SER A 358 -22.32 -10.63 15.01
CA SER A 358 -22.58 -10.67 16.46
C SER A 358 -21.44 -11.28 17.30
N ASP A 359 -20.45 -11.93 16.68
CA ASP A 359 -19.26 -12.50 17.35
C ASP A 359 -17.98 -11.72 17.01
N GLN A 360 -18.11 -10.40 16.87
CA GLN A 360 -17.01 -9.52 16.52
C GLN A 360 -15.85 -9.59 17.54
N MET A 361 -14.63 -9.85 17.06
CA MET A 361 -13.44 -9.94 17.90
C MET A 361 -13.23 -8.66 18.73
N LYS A 362 -13.02 -8.81 20.04
CA LYS A 362 -12.65 -7.70 20.93
C LYS A 362 -11.21 -7.27 20.64
N ILE A 363 -10.96 -5.96 20.59
CA ILE A 363 -9.60 -5.44 20.37
C ILE A 363 -8.70 -5.72 21.58
N GLY A 364 -9.21 -5.50 22.80
CA GLY A 364 -8.38 -5.41 24.01
C GLY A 364 -7.80 -4.00 24.20
N ASP A 365 -7.10 -3.78 25.31
CA ASP A 365 -6.42 -2.51 25.63
C ASP A 365 -4.90 -2.66 25.80
N GLY A 366 -4.36 -3.86 25.56
CA GLY A 366 -2.95 -4.19 25.72
C GLY A 366 -2.48 -4.35 27.18
N SER A 367 -3.32 -4.11 28.19
CA SER A 367 -2.88 -4.10 29.60
C SER A 367 -2.61 -5.49 30.19
N GLY A 368 -3.23 -6.54 29.65
CA GLY A 368 -3.12 -7.92 30.12
C GLY A 368 -2.07 -8.78 29.41
N VAL A 369 -1.31 -8.23 28.46
CA VAL A 369 -0.40 -9.00 27.59
C VAL A 369 1.06 -8.58 27.76
N THR A 370 1.98 -9.54 27.59
CA THR A 370 3.43 -9.28 27.67
C THR A 370 4.01 -9.18 26.27
N LEU A 371 4.49 -7.99 25.90
CA LEU A 371 5.23 -7.78 24.64
C LEU A 371 6.72 -8.06 24.83
N PRO A 372 7.39 -8.70 23.86
CA PRO A 372 8.85 -8.88 23.93
C PRO A 372 9.55 -7.52 23.74
N ALA A 373 10.71 -7.36 24.38
CA ALA A 373 11.55 -6.17 24.16
C ALA A 373 12.07 -6.10 22.71
N ILE A 374 12.41 -7.26 22.16
CA ILE A 374 12.72 -7.50 20.74
C ILE A 374 12.05 -8.84 20.38
N PRO A 375 11.17 -8.90 19.36
CA PRO A 375 10.61 -10.15 18.84
C PRO A 375 11.70 -11.20 18.60
N PRO A 376 11.57 -12.41 19.18
CA PRO A 376 12.61 -13.43 19.06
C PRO A 376 12.71 -13.96 17.61
N ARG A 377 13.82 -14.65 17.35
CA ARG A 377 14.17 -15.24 16.05
C ARG A 377 14.93 -16.54 16.26
N ASP A 378 14.38 -17.66 15.83
CA ASP A 378 15.07 -18.95 15.93
C ASP A 378 16.15 -19.10 14.85
N GLY A 379 17.32 -19.62 15.23
CA GLY A 379 18.39 -20.00 14.29
C GLY A 379 19.10 -18.88 13.53
N LEU A 380 18.77 -17.59 13.77
CA LEU A 380 19.37 -16.46 13.06
C LEU A 380 20.63 -15.91 13.76
N VAL A 381 21.65 -15.58 12.97
CA VAL A 381 22.85 -14.87 13.44
C VAL A 381 22.63 -13.36 13.27
N ASP A 382 22.54 -12.62 14.37
CA ASP A 382 22.37 -11.17 14.39
C ASP A 382 23.71 -10.42 14.40
N ILE A 383 23.82 -9.37 13.58
CA ILE A 383 24.98 -8.49 13.48
C ILE A 383 24.58 -7.03 13.33
N LYS A 384 25.49 -6.10 13.66
CA LYS A 384 25.21 -4.67 13.55
C LYS A 384 25.02 -4.28 12.07
N PRO A 385 24.10 -3.35 11.72
CA PRO A 385 23.81 -2.99 10.32
C PRO A 385 25.05 -2.62 9.48
N GLY A 386 26.05 -1.95 10.09
CA GLY A 386 27.31 -1.59 9.42
C GLY A 386 28.29 -2.75 9.14
N GLN A 387 27.99 -3.97 9.62
CA GLN A 387 28.80 -5.18 9.43
C GLN A 387 28.21 -6.12 8.36
N MET A 388 27.02 -5.80 7.82
CA MET A 388 26.33 -6.62 6.81
C MET A 388 27.19 -6.85 5.55
N PRO A 389 27.25 -8.10 5.03
CA PRO A 389 27.89 -8.39 3.74
C PRO A 389 27.27 -7.55 2.61
N ARG A 390 28.12 -7.03 1.72
CA ARG A 390 27.64 -6.22 0.58
C ARG A 390 26.94 -7.11 -0.46
N ALA A 391 25.64 -6.89 -0.64
CA ALA A 391 24.79 -7.67 -1.54
C ALA A 391 25.19 -7.62 -3.04
N GLY A 392 26.03 -6.66 -3.47
CA GLY A 392 26.58 -6.59 -4.83
C GLY A 392 25.71 -5.78 -5.81
N ARG A 393 25.62 -6.23 -7.07
CA ARG A 393 24.93 -5.52 -8.17
C ARG A 393 23.82 -6.34 -8.86
N GLY A 394 23.51 -7.56 -8.39
CA GLY A 394 22.48 -8.45 -8.96
C GLY A 394 22.93 -9.33 -10.13
N GLY A 395 24.10 -9.08 -10.74
CA GLY A 395 24.55 -9.84 -11.91
C GLY A 395 24.84 -11.33 -11.67
N THR A 396 25.21 -11.73 -10.45
CA THR A 396 25.49 -13.13 -10.09
C THR A 396 24.40 -13.70 -9.16
N GLN A 397 24.14 -15.00 -9.22
CA GLN A 397 23.16 -15.67 -8.35
C GLN A 397 23.42 -15.40 -6.86
N LYS A 398 24.68 -15.49 -6.41
CA LYS A 398 25.07 -15.13 -5.03
C LYS A 398 24.69 -13.69 -4.65
N SER A 399 24.86 -12.74 -5.59
CA SER A 399 24.47 -11.35 -5.38
C SER A 399 22.95 -11.20 -5.25
N ARG A 400 22.18 -11.93 -6.07
CA ARG A 400 20.72 -11.94 -6.01
C ARG A 400 20.18 -12.58 -4.73
N ILE A 401 20.74 -13.72 -4.31
CA ILE A 401 20.43 -14.36 -3.01
C ILE A 401 20.65 -13.38 -1.85
N MET A 402 21.78 -12.66 -1.81
CA MET A 402 22.01 -11.65 -0.77
C MET A 402 21.00 -10.49 -0.81
N MET A 403 20.52 -10.10 -2.00
CA MET A 403 19.49 -9.05 -2.12
C MET A 403 18.12 -9.55 -1.65
N LEU A 404 17.69 -10.75 -2.06
CA LEU A 404 16.41 -11.34 -1.64
C LEU A 404 16.39 -11.67 -0.14
N HIS A 405 17.50 -12.15 0.43
CA HIS A 405 17.61 -12.41 1.86
C HIS A 405 17.53 -11.12 2.69
N ALA A 406 18.18 -10.04 2.24
CA ALA A 406 18.08 -8.74 2.88
C ALA A 406 16.64 -8.18 2.85
N LEU A 407 15.92 -8.35 1.73
CA LEU A 407 14.50 -8.00 1.63
C LEU A 407 13.65 -8.89 2.56
N ALA A 408 13.84 -10.21 2.56
CA ALA A 408 13.12 -11.11 3.46
C ALA A 408 13.32 -10.76 4.94
N ASN A 409 14.51 -10.28 5.33
CA ASN A 409 14.72 -9.78 6.69
C ASN A 409 13.89 -8.51 6.96
N ILE A 410 13.74 -7.61 5.98
CA ILE A 410 12.88 -6.42 6.09
C ILE A 410 11.42 -6.85 6.26
N GLU A 411 10.87 -7.71 5.38
CA GLU A 411 9.45 -8.08 5.45
C GLU A 411 9.12 -8.80 6.76
N GLN A 412 10.04 -9.63 7.27
CA GLN A 412 9.85 -10.28 8.56
C GLN A 412 9.82 -9.29 9.73
N TRP A 413 10.57 -8.18 9.66
CA TRP A 413 10.44 -7.08 10.60
C TRP A 413 9.16 -6.27 10.36
N ALA A 414 8.72 -6.10 9.12
CA ALA A 414 7.49 -5.39 8.77
C ALA A 414 6.23 -6.07 9.35
N ILE A 415 6.16 -7.41 9.32
CA ILE A 415 5.13 -8.19 10.06
C ILE A 415 5.09 -7.77 11.53
N ASP A 416 6.24 -7.80 12.22
CA ASP A 416 6.31 -7.46 13.63
C ASP A 416 5.97 -5.98 13.89
N LEU A 417 6.33 -5.06 12.99
CA LEU A 417 6.01 -3.63 13.11
C LEU A 417 4.51 -3.35 12.98
N ALA A 418 3.85 -4.00 12.02
CA ALA A 418 2.41 -3.88 11.76
C ALA A 418 1.56 -4.58 12.83
N ILE A 419 2.09 -5.65 13.47
CA ILE A 419 1.46 -6.26 14.65
C ILE A 419 1.70 -5.43 15.92
N ASP A 420 2.92 -4.91 16.12
CA ASP A 420 3.28 -4.09 17.29
C ASP A 420 2.43 -2.83 17.40
N ILE A 421 2.15 -2.14 16.29
CA ILE A 421 1.36 -0.92 16.32
C ILE A 421 -0.10 -1.15 16.75
N CYS A 422 -0.69 -2.32 16.43
CA CYS A 422 -2.01 -2.71 16.90
C CYS A 422 -2.06 -2.86 18.42
N VAL A 423 -1.16 -3.64 19.01
CA VAL A 423 -1.22 -3.94 20.45
C VAL A 423 -0.65 -2.82 21.32
N ARG A 424 0.48 -2.21 20.92
CA ARG A 424 1.17 -1.18 21.72
C ARG A 424 0.36 0.09 21.88
N PHE A 425 -0.48 0.42 20.90
CA PHE A 425 -1.30 1.64 20.88
C PHE A 425 -2.81 1.38 21.02
N ALA A 426 -3.24 0.16 21.38
CA ALA A 426 -4.66 -0.17 21.58
C ALA A 426 -5.38 0.78 22.59
N ALA A 427 -4.67 1.17 23.65
CA ALA A 427 -5.17 2.13 24.65
C ALA A 427 -5.06 3.61 24.23
N PHE A 428 -4.48 3.94 23.07
CA PHE A 428 -4.26 5.33 22.62
C PHE A 428 -5.55 6.15 22.62
N ARG A 429 -5.45 7.41 23.02
CA ARG A 429 -6.51 8.41 22.96
C ARG A 429 -5.95 9.69 22.35
N THR A 430 -6.70 10.32 21.46
CA THR A 430 -6.34 11.63 20.89
C THR A 430 -6.36 12.71 21.99
N THR A 431 -5.48 13.71 21.87
CA THR A 431 -5.34 14.81 22.85
C THR A 431 -6.38 15.93 22.70
N ALA A 432 -7.49 15.67 22.01
CA ALA A 432 -8.55 16.64 21.76
C ALA A 432 -9.42 16.89 23.01
N THR A 433 -10.26 17.93 22.97
CA THR A 433 -11.24 18.22 24.05
C THR A 433 -12.20 17.07 24.33
N GLU A 434 -12.47 16.24 23.33
CA GLU A 434 -13.20 14.97 23.44
C GLU A 434 -12.25 13.83 23.01
N PRO A 435 -11.53 13.17 23.94
CA PRO A 435 -10.54 12.15 23.61
C PRO A 435 -11.17 10.93 22.92
N ARG A 436 -10.65 10.56 21.75
CA ARG A 436 -11.15 9.43 20.95
C ARG A 436 -10.13 8.30 20.91
N GLY A 437 -10.62 7.07 21.11
CA GLY A 437 -9.84 5.86 20.84
C GLY A 437 -9.66 5.63 19.34
N LEU A 438 -8.73 4.74 19.00
CA LEU A 438 -8.53 4.29 17.63
C LEU A 438 -9.79 3.54 17.14
N PRO A 439 -10.31 3.86 15.93
CA PRO A 439 -11.46 3.14 15.37
C PRO A 439 -11.05 1.73 14.93
N ARG A 440 -12.01 0.81 14.80
CA ARG A 440 -11.74 -0.58 14.39
C ARG A 440 -11.02 -0.70 13.04
N ALA A 441 -11.30 0.22 12.11
CA ALA A 441 -10.59 0.33 10.83
C ALA A 441 -9.07 0.52 10.97
N PHE A 442 -8.57 1.12 12.07
CA PHE A 442 -7.12 1.20 12.32
C PHE A 442 -6.52 -0.20 12.44
N PHE A 443 -7.15 -1.07 13.24
CA PHE A 443 -6.70 -2.43 13.45
C PHE A 443 -6.88 -3.27 12.18
N TYR A 444 -7.98 -3.07 11.43
CA TYR A 444 -8.14 -3.70 10.11
C TYR A 444 -6.99 -3.35 9.16
N ASP A 445 -6.72 -2.05 8.96
CA ASP A 445 -5.72 -1.58 8.00
C ASP A 445 -4.31 -2.11 8.37
N TRP A 446 -3.93 -2.10 9.66
CA TRP A 446 -2.63 -2.61 10.11
C TRP A 446 -2.52 -4.14 10.14
N LEU A 447 -3.61 -4.87 10.45
CA LEU A 447 -3.62 -6.33 10.33
C LEU A 447 -3.57 -6.76 8.86
N LYS A 448 -4.14 -5.98 7.93
CA LYS A 448 -3.96 -6.18 6.49
C LYS A 448 -2.49 -6.00 6.09
N VAL A 449 -1.85 -4.89 6.49
CA VAL A 449 -0.40 -4.70 6.24
C VAL A 449 0.39 -5.90 6.79
N ALA A 450 0.20 -6.30 8.05
CA ALA A 450 0.89 -7.46 8.62
C ALA A 450 0.70 -8.76 7.81
N ASN A 451 -0.51 -8.99 7.28
CA ASN A 451 -0.82 -10.11 6.40
C ASN A 451 -0.12 -10.00 5.03
N ASP A 452 -0.06 -8.81 4.44
CA ASP A 452 0.63 -8.57 3.18
C ASP A 452 2.15 -8.76 3.35
N GLU A 453 2.76 -8.30 4.46
CA GLU A 453 4.17 -8.57 4.77
C GLU A 453 4.46 -10.06 5.02
N ALA A 454 3.51 -10.79 5.62
CA ALA A 454 3.59 -12.24 5.79
C ALA A 454 3.58 -12.97 4.42
N LYS A 455 2.76 -12.49 3.48
CA LYS A 455 2.78 -12.90 2.06
C LYS A 455 4.13 -12.55 1.41
N HIS A 456 4.63 -11.32 1.54
CA HIS A 456 5.92 -10.87 0.99
C HIS A 456 7.08 -11.75 1.44
N PHE A 457 7.19 -11.96 2.75
CA PHE A 457 8.18 -12.85 3.35
C PHE A 457 8.08 -14.28 2.77
N SER A 458 6.86 -14.83 2.66
CA SER A 458 6.65 -16.19 2.12
C SER A 458 7.10 -16.33 0.65
N LEU A 459 6.91 -15.29 -0.17
CA LEU A 459 7.35 -15.25 -1.57
C LEU A 459 8.88 -15.23 -1.66
N LEU A 460 9.54 -14.31 -0.94
CA LEU A 460 11.00 -14.17 -0.92
C LEU A 460 11.69 -15.41 -0.33
N ARG A 461 11.14 -15.97 0.77
CA ARG A 461 11.62 -17.23 1.36
C ARG A 461 11.57 -18.36 0.36
N THR A 462 10.45 -18.54 -0.34
CA THR A 462 10.34 -19.61 -1.36
C THR A 462 11.35 -19.38 -2.47
N ARG A 463 11.53 -18.12 -2.92
CA ARG A 463 12.50 -17.82 -3.96
C ARG A 463 13.94 -18.11 -3.55
N LEU A 464 14.30 -17.87 -2.28
CA LEU A 464 15.61 -18.26 -1.75
C LEU A 464 15.83 -19.78 -1.82
N GLU A 465 14.83 -20.57 -1.46
CA GLU A 465 14.86 -22.05 -1.52
C GLU A 465 14.96 -22.58 -2.96
N GLU A 466 14.17 -22.04 -3.89
CA GLU A 466 14.28 -22.30 -5.33
C GLU A 466 15.69 -22.00 -5.90
N MET A 467 16.40 -21.03 -5.30
CA MET A 467 17.76 -20.64 -5.68
C MET A 467 18.87 -21.42 -4.93
N GLY A 468 18.53 -22.43 -4.12
CA GLY A 468 19.48 -23.25 -3.37
C GLY A 468 20.05 -22.59 -2.10
N SER A 469 19.28 -21.69 -1.49
CA SER A 469 19.60 -20.98 -0.24
C SER A 469 18.41 -21.06 0.73
N TYR A 470 18.53 -20.52 1.93
CA TYR A 470 17.42 -20.42 2.87
C TYR A 470 17.46 -19.10 3.64
N PHE A 471 16.34 -18.70 4.25
CA PHE A 471 16.31 -17.55 5.15
C PHE A 471 17.08 -17.89 6.44
N GLY A 472 18.13 -17.12 6.72
CA GLY A 472 19.10 -17.39 7.80
C GLY A 472 20.46 -17.89 7.33
N ALA A 473 20.62 -18.24 6.04
CA ALA A 473 21.93 -18.60 5.46
C ALA A 473 22.95 -17.44 5.44
N ILE A 474 22.47 -16.20 5.65
CA ILE A 474 23.25 -14.97 5.75
C ILE A 474 22.84 -14.31 7.08
N PRO A 475 23.76 -13.65 7.81
CA PRO A 475 23.42 -12.90 9.02
C PRO A 475 22.36 -11.82 8.78
N VAL A 476 21.62 -11.47 9.82
CA VAL A 476 20.56 -10.46 9.81
C VAL A 476 20.92 -9.27 10.71
N HIS A 477 20.09 -8.22 10.68
CA HIS A 477 20.15 -7.10 11.62
C HIS A 477 18.74 -6.62 11.99
N HIS A 478 18.57 -6.09 13.21
CA HIS A 478 17.29 -5.61 13.75
C HIS A 478 17.09 -4.07 13.65
N GLY A 479 17.72 -3.41 12.68
CA GLY A 479 17.79 -1.93 12.62
C GLY A 479 16.44 -1.22 12.48
N LEU A 480 15.44 -1.88 11.89
CA LEU A 480 14.04 -1.41 11.86
C LEU A 480 13.43 -1.37 13.27
N TRP A 481 13.69 -2.40 14.09
CA TRP A 481 13.19 -2.48 15.45
C TRP A 481 13.82 -1.45 16.40
N GLU A 482 15.03 -0.97 16.11
CA GLU A 482 15.63 0.17 16.84
C GLU A 482 14.78 1.44 16.66
N SER A 483 14.30 1.71 15.44
CA SER A 483 13.38 2.82 15.14
C SER A 483 12.01 2.62 15.81
N ALA A 484 11.54 1.38 15.89
CA ALA A 484 10.31 1.03 16.58
C ALA A 484 10.41 1.28 18.10
N THR A 485 11.52 0.86 18.70
CA THR A 485 11.82 1.06 20.13
C THR A 485 11.91 2.56 20.46
N LEU A 486 12.62 3.34 19.63
CA LEU A 486 12.76 4.79 19.78
C LEU A 486 11.42 5.55 19.70
N THR A 487 10.43 5.01 18.99
CA THR A 487 9.11 5.62 18.79
C THR A 487 7.98 4.94 19.57
N GLY A 488 8.29 3.96 20.41
CA GLY A 488 7.28 3.11 21.08
C GLY A 488 6.35 3.83 22.06
N HIS A 489 6.64 5.08 22.41
CA HIS A 489 5.83 5.93 23.29
C HIS A 489 4.89 6.91 22.56
N ASP A 490 5.02 7.10 21.24
CA ASP A 490 4.23 8.07 20.47
C ASP A 490 3.78 7.48 19.13
N LEU A 491 2.46 7.29 18.97
CA LEU A 491 1.86 6.74 17.76
C LEU A 491 2.13 7.60 16.52
N ARG A 492 2.16 8.94 16.64
CA ARG A 492 2.43 9.84 15.52
C ARG A 492 3.89 9.72 15.09
N ALA A 493 4.81 9.60 16.06
CA ALA A 493 6.22 9.35 15.78
C ALA A 493 6.42 7.97 15.13
N ARG A 494 5.75 6.93 15.64
CA ARG A 494 5.79 5.57 15.09
C ARG A 494 5.35 5.54 13.62
N ILE A 495 4.19 6.11 13.31
CA ILE A 495 3.69 6.19 11.93
C ILE A 495 4.63 7.03 11.05
N SER A 496 5.14 8.16 11.57
CA SER A 496 6.03 9.04 10.79
C SER A 496 7.35 8.36 10.40
N ILE A 497 7.97 7.60 11.32
CA ILE A 497 9.29 7.00 11.08
C ILE A 497 9.19 5.63 10.38
N ILE A 498 8.27 4.76 10.82
CA ILE A 498 8.12 3.44 10.19
C ILE A 498 7.35 3.59 8.88
N ALA A 499 6.04 3.88 8.96
CA ALA A 499 5.15 3.85 7.81
C ALA A 499 5.44 4.87 6.71
N LEU A 500 6.03 6.02 7.06
CA LEU A 500 6.21 7.16 6.14
C LEU A 500 7.68 7.51 5.83
N VAL A 501 8.65 6.85 6.46
CA VAL A 501 10.07 6.95 6.08
C VAL A 501 10.66 5.59 5.68
N HIS A 502 10.48 4.53 6.47
CA HIS A 502 10.98 3.20 6.09
C HIS A 502 10.18 2.60 4.92
N GLU A 503 8.84 2.50 4.99
CA GLU A 503 8.08 1.89 3.86
C GLU A 503 8.11 2.78 2.61
N ALA A 504 8.07 4.11 2.80
CA ALA A 504 8.28 5.06 1.71
C ALA A 504 9.66 4.93 1.03
N ARG A 505 10.65 4.28 1.68
CA ARG A 505 11.93 3.94 1.04
C ARG A 505 11.80 2.76 0.09
N GLY A 506 10.92 1.81 0.35
CA GLY A 506 10.58 0.71 -0.57
C GLY A 506 10.16 1.23 -1.94
N LEU A 507 9.25 2.22 -1.96
CA LEU A 507 8.78 2.90 -3.18
C LEU A 507 9.92 3.49 -4.04
N ASP A 508 10.99 3.97 -3.40
CA ASP A 508 12.14 4.58 -4.08
C ASP A 508 13.12 3.53 -4.65
N VAL A 509 13.34 2.43 -3.91
CA VAL A 509 14.44 1.48 -4.20
C VAL A 509 14.00 0.23 -4.94
N ASN A 510 12.75 -0.21 -4.74
CA ASN A 510 12.23 -1.44 -5.33
C ASN A 510 12.26 -1.41 -6.87
N PRO A 511 11.90 -0.32 -7.58
CA PRO A 511 12.04 -0.24 -9.03
C PRO A 511 13.47 -0.48 -9.53
N MET A 512 14.48 0.08 -8.85
CA MET A 512 15.90 -0.13 -9.18
C MET A 512 16.38 -1.55 -8.84
N THR A 513 15.75 -2.21 -7.87
CA THR A 513 16.05 -3.60 -7.53
C THR A 513 15.44 -4.53 -8.56
N ILE A 514 14.15 -4.40 -8.87
CA ILE A 514 13.45 -5.15 -9.92
C ILE A 514 14.20 -5.09 -11.26
N ASP A 515 14.63 -3.89 -11.68
CA ASP A 515 15.41 -3.70 -12.91
C ASP A 515 16.74 -4.50 -12.93
N LYS A 516 17.43 -4.67 -11.79
CA LYS A 516 18.64 -5.51 -11.70
C LYS A 516 18.33 -6.99 -11.89
N PHE A 517 17.23 -7.48 -11.33
CA PHE A 517 16.81 -8.87 -11.50
C PHE A 517 16.37 -9.14 -12.95
N ARG A 518 15.59 -8.23 -13.54
CA ARG A 518 15.18 -8.29 -14.95
C ARG A 518 16.37 -8.30 -15.91
N LYS A 519 17.36 -7.41 -15.68
CA LYS A 519 18.63 -7.40 -16.44
C LYS A 519 19.50 -8.63 -16.24
N ALA A 520 19.29 -9.39 -15.16
CA ALA A 520 19.96 -10.66 -14.90
C ALA A 520 19.19 -11.87 -15.45
N GLY A 521 18.02 -11.67 -16.07
CA GLY A 521 17.16 -12.75 -16.58
C GLY A 521 16.45 -13.57 -15.49
N ASP A 522 16.30 -13.02 -14.29
CA ASP A 522 15.72 -13.72 -13.12
C ASP A 522 14.24 -13.34 -12.96
N GLU A 523 13.41 -13.81 -13.90
CA GLU A 523 12.03 -13.36 -14.07
C GLU A 523 11.11 -13.82 -12.92
N GLU A 524 11.37 -14.96 -12.30
CA GLU A 524 10.58 -15.43 -11.14
C GLU A 524 10.78 -14.53 -9.91
N SER A 525 11.99 -13.97 -9.75
CA SER A 525 12.23 -12.93 -8.74
C SER A 525 11.59 -11.60 -9.12
N VAL A 526 11.58 -11.22 -10.41
CA VAL A 526 10.89 -10.00 -10.89
C VAL A 526 9.41 -10.05 -10.54
N GLN A 527 8.72 -11.15 -10.86
CA GLN A 527 7.30 -11.33 -10.53
C GLN A 527 7.03 -11.20 -9.02
N SER A 528 7.88 -11.81 -8.19
CA SER A 528 7.75 -11.73 -6.72
C SER A 528 7.94 -10.30 -6.20
N LEU A 529 8.93 -9.57 -6.73
CA LEU A 529 9.24 -8.19 -6.33
C LEU A 529 8.25 -7.16 -6.88
N GLU A 530 7.62 -7.43 -8.02
CA GLU A 530 6.55 -6.59 -8.58
C GLU A 530 5.26 -6.69 -7.75
N ILE A 531 4.93 -7.87 -7.21
CA ILE A 531 3.83 -8.01 -6.25
C ILE A 531 4.08 -7.12 -5.03
N ILE A 532 5.24 -7.30 -4.37
CA ILE A 532 5.65 -6.53 -3.19
C ILE A 532 5.58 -5.03 -3.47
N HIS A 533 6.17 -4.56 -4.56
CA HIS A 533 6.20 -3.13 -4.88
C HIS A 533 4.81 -2.49 -5.09
N ASN A 534 3.81 -3.23 -5.57
CA ASN A 534 2.45 -2.70 -5.70
C ASN A 534 1.77 -2.57 -4.33
N ASP A 535 1.97 -3.57 -3.45
CA ASP A 535 1.41 -3.61 -2.11
C ASP A 535 2.03 -2.49 -1.22
N GLU A 536 3.33 -2.19 -1.35
CA GLU A 536 4.01 -1.08 -0.66
C GLU A 536 3.30 0.28 -0.77
N ILE A 537 2.67 0.58 -1.92
CA ILE A 537 1.95 1.86 -2.10
C ILE A 537 0.75 1.90 -1.15
N THR A 538 0.10 0.76 -0.93
CA THR A 538 -1.02 0.63 0.03
C THR A 538 -0.51 0.79 1.48
N HIS A 539 0.68 0.30 1.82
CA HIS A 539 1.27 0.36 3.16
C HIS A 539 1.59 1.81 3.55
N VAL A 540 2.26 2.56 2.65
CA VAL A 540 2.53 3.99 2.85
C VAL A 540 1.23 4.80 2.91
N THR A 541 0.23 4.45 2.08
CA THR A 541 -1.09 5.10 2.14
C THR A 541 -1.76 4.88 3.50
N THR A 542 -1.70 3.66 4.06
CA THR A 542 -2.21 3.34 5.39
C THR A 542 -1.55 4.20 6.47
N GLY A 543 -0.22 4.36 6.42
CA GLY A 543 0.49 5.31 7.27
C GLY A 543 -0.01 6.75 7.14
N HIS A 544 -0.16 7.23 5.91
CA HIS A 544 -0.54 8.62 5.63
C HIS A 544 -1.98 8.91 6.10
N ARG A 545 -2.90 7.98 5.83
CA ARG A 545 -4.29 7.97 6.27
C ARG A 545 -4.41 8.08 7.78
N TRP A 546 -3.67 7.25 8.54
CA TRP A 546 -3.76 7.26 10.00
C TRP A 546 -3.07 8.46 10.65
N LEU A 547 -1.92 8.93 10.13
CA LEU A 547 -1.33 10.19 10.60
C LEU A 547 -2.29 11.37 10.37
N THR A 548 -2.88 11.46 9.17
CA THR A 548 -3.85 12.50 8.81
C THR A 548 -5.11 12.43 9.67
N TRP A 549 -5.62 11.23 9.97
CA TRP A 549 -6.78 11.05 10.84
C TRP A 549 -6.51 11.53 12.27
N ILE A 550 -5.37 11.13 12.87
CA ILE A 550 -4.97 11.57 14.22
C ILE A 550 -4.84 13.09 14.24
N CYS A 551 -4.08 13.66 13.30
CA CYS A 551 -3.86 15.11 13.22
C CYS A 551 -5.18 15.89 13.01
N GLY A 552 -6.12 15.34 12.23
CA GLY A 552 -7.45 15.89 12.06
C GLY A 552 -8.35 15.82 13.31
N GLN A 553 -8.16 14.84 14.20
CA GLN A 553 -8.82 14.84 15.51
C GLN A 553 -8.16 15.83 16.48
N GLU A 554 -6.84 16.01 16.41
CA GLU A 554 -6.04 16.83 17.32
C GLU A 554 -5.83 18.28 16.87
N GLN A 555 -6.37 18.66 15.70
CA GLN A 555 -6.25 19.98 15.08
C GLN A 555 -4.79 20.38 14.78
N THR A 556 -3.95 19.41 14.44
CA THR A 556 -2.56 19.62 14.00
C THR A 556 -2.40 19.43 12.50
N ASP A 557 -1.35 20.01 11.91
CA ASP A 557 -1.01 19.78 10.50
C ASP A 557 -0.17 18.50 10.35
N PRO A 558 -0.57 17.53 9.50
CA PRO A 558 0.13 16.25 9.39
C PRO A 558 1.52 16.37 8.75
N VAL A 559 1.76 17.36 7.87
CA VAL A 559 3.08 17.60 7.28
C VAL A 559 4.03 18.13 8.36
N GLN A 560 3.61 19.10 9.16
CA GLN A 560 4.43 19.64 10.25
C GLN A 560 4.71 18.59 11.33
N VAL A 561 3.72 17.76 11.69
CA VAL A 561 3.91 16.63 12.61
C VAL A 561 4.93 15.63 12.05
N PHE A 562 4.77 15.20 10.79
CA PHE A 562 5.74 14.31 10.14
C PHE A 562 7.15 14.90 10.14
N ARG A 563 7.32 16.13 9.66
CA ARG A 563 8.64 16.79 9.57
C ARG A 563 9.30 16.94 10.93
N SER A 564 8.53 17.30 11.97
CA SER A 564 9.02 17.40 13.35
C SER A 564 9.46 16.04 13.89
N ASN A 565 8.68 14.98 13.64
CA ASN A 565 9.02 13.62 14.05
C ASN A 565 10.29 13.12 13.34
N VAL A 566 10.46 13.37 12.05
CA VAL A 566 11.70 13.05 11.32
C VAL A 566 12.88 13.83 11.90
N GLN A 567 12.73 15.14 12.14
CA GLN A 567 13.77 15.97 12.78
C GLN A 567 14.17 15.45 14.17
N GLN A 568 13.24 14.85 14.93
CA GLN A 568 13.50 14.37 16.28
C GLN A 568 13.99 12.91 16.35
N TYR A 569 13.54 12.04 15.45
CA TYR A 569 13.71 10.58 15.56
C TYR A 569 14.40 9.92 14.37
N TRP A 570 14.71 10.65 13.28
CA TRP A 570 15.52 10.15 12.16
C TRP A 570 16.95 10.71 12.21
N VAL A 571 17.95 9.95 11.75
CA VAL A 571 19.36 10.40 11.70
C VAL A 571 19.77 10.83 10.29
N GLY A 572 20.23 12.06 10.14
CA GLY A 572 20.74 12.62 8.88
C GLY A 572 19.66 12.89 7.83
N ALA A 573 20.06 13.10 6.58
CA ALA A 573 19.11 13.40 5.50
C ALA A 573 18.26 12.18 5.09
N LEU A 574 17.01 12.43 4.66
CA LEU A 574 16.27 11.42 3.88
C LEU A 574 17.02 11.18 2.56
N ARG A 575 17.20 9.91 2.19
CA ARG A 575 18.08 9.53 1.08
C ARG A 575 17.35 9.52 -0.25
N GLU A 576 17.87 10.27 -1.21
CA GLU A 576 17.51 10.19 -2.62
C GLU A 576 17.95 8.85 -3.29
N PRO A 577 17.49 8.54 -4.52
CA PRO A 577 16.40 9.22 -5.25
C PRO A 577 15.06 9.05 -4.52
N PHE A 578 14.09 9.91 -4.85
CA PHE A 578 12.69 9.76 -4.43
C PHE A 578 11.84 9.36 -5.64
N ASN A 579 10.95 8.37 -5.47
CA ASN A 579 9.94 8.06 -6.47
C ASN A 579 8.73 8.97 -6.26
N THR A 580 8.80 10.19 -6.81
CA THR A 580 7.79 11.25 -6.61
C THR A 580 6.39 10.79 -7.00
N GLU A 581 6.25 10.01 -8.06
CA GLU A 581 4.95 9.49 -8.54
C GLU A 581 4.35 8.49 -7.56
N ALA A 582 5.09 7.45 -7.16
CA ALA A 582 4.58 6.46 -6.20
C ALA A 582 4.33 7.07 -4.81
N ARG A 583 5.17 8.02 -4.38
CA ARG A 583 4.95 8.77 -3.13
C ARG A 583 3.68 9.62 -3.21
N MET A 584 3.44 10.31 -4.32
CA MET A 584 2.21 11.08 -4.56
C MET A 584 0.95 10.19 -4.56
N GLN A 585 1.02 9.02 -5.21
CA GLN A 585 -0.04 8.01 -5.20
C GLN A 585 -0.38 7.53 -3.78
N ALA A 586 0.64 7.38 -2.92
CA ALA A 586 0.47 7.08 -1.51
C ALA A 586 0.06 8.28 -0.61
N GLY A 587 -0.15 9.46 -1.18
CA GLY A 587 -0.51 10.70 -0.48
C GLY A 587 0.65 11.51 0.10
N LEU A 588 1.90 11.06 -0.08
CA LEU A 588 3.11 11.81 0.27
C LEU A 588 3.54 12.73 -0.87
N ASP A 589 3.04 13.97 -0.88
CA ASP A 589 3.59 15.03 -1.72
C ASP A 589 4.94 15.58 -1.21
N GLU A 590 5.61 16.40 -2.02
CA GLU A 590 6.95 16.93 -1.75
C GLU A 590 7.04 17.71 -0.42
N ARG A 591 5.95 18.29 0.09
CA ARG A 591 5.96 19.05 1.36
C ARG A 591 6.37 18.16 2.53
N TYR A 592 6.07 16.87 2.48
CA TYR A 592 6.50 15.90 3.50
C TYR A 592 8.02 15.77 3.54
N TYR A 593 8.67 15.34 2.45
CA TYR A 593 10.09 14.90 2.45
C TYR A 593 11.08 15.88 1.82
N GLY A 594 10.61 16.89 1.07
CA GLY A 594 11.45 17.87 0.38
C GLY A 594 12.39 18.59 1.34
N ASN A 595 13.69 18.54 1.02
CA ASN A 595 14.79 19.12 1.80
C ASN A 595 14.76 18.77 3.31
N LEU A 596 14.24 17.58 3.67
CA LEU A 596 14.08 17.17 5.06
C LEU A 596 15.33 16.43 5.58
N VAL A 597 15.83 16.92 6.71
CA VAL A 597 16.97 16.36 7.44
C VAL A 597 16.55 16.08 8.88
N GLY A 598 16.90 14.90 9.37
CA GLY A 598 16.74 14.47 10.75
C GLY A 598 17.75 15.13 11.71
N TYR A 599 17.94 14.56 12.89
CA TYR A 599 18.98 14.99 13.83
C TYR A 599 20.36 14.42 13.46
N GLY A 600 21.40 15.01 14.04
CA GLY A 600 22.80 14.72 13.67
C GLY A 600 23.25 15.48 12.42
N LYS A 601 24.55 15.52 12.15
CA LYS A 601 25.07 16.17 10.94
C LYS A 601 24.83 15.29 9.72
N ALA A 602 24.32 15.92 8.65
CA ALA A 602 24.24 15.36 7.31
C ALA A 602 25.64 15.05 6.74
#